data_AF-A0A1I7UCF1-F1
#
_entry.id   AF-A0A1I7UCF1-F1
#
_cell.length_a   1.000
_cell.length_b   1.000
_cell.length_c   1.000
_cell.angle_alpha   90.00
_cell.angle_beta   90.00
_cell.angle_gamma   90.00
#
_symmetry.space_group_name_H-M   'P 1'
#
loop_
_entity.id
_entity.type
_entity.pdbx_description
1 polymer ?
#
loop_
_entity_poly.entity_id
_entity_poly.type
_entity_poly.pdbx_seq_one_letter_code
_entity_poly.pdbx_strand_id
1 'polypeptide(L)'
;MGAAQSAEQEARPEVVRIERSEIPEEYKTVGVSSDVVKRVNSTRVAGNDGESDRLRQELAREREEKARLREDMAKLSQLQQRKAAGVVAAPQSGISGNDLEERKKIFDDTVERVQKQFFAYHRENVCQDNETEIIRCLQDNPGRVLKCAPLTEYHRQKNEMRSQFSSIGLAYFLLVANFYYQSNGFNDHYTLSYSFWKVTPIILLTAFAYLNGGGLGKEHRKTMAAGLFFGGVGDWIIGMRHDGIILGALAFGIGHLFYLSLYRYHETKIHSKFLLGMLAWALVIGQLCFIPMLADHRGPLVVFASYSLLLSTCTLTAVSQYLNGSKSQNSEGLLYRAIGFFLFYISDSILMLSHTGYWKLAPSFCVLSTYYTAQYFILYGNTMAVQTMKKSVKIN
;
A
#
# COMPACT_ATOMS: atom_id res chain seq x y z
N MET A 1 65.83 -27.32 17.98
CA MET A 1 64.57 -28.08 18.19
C MET A 1 63.54 -27.07 18.67
N GLY A 2 62.51 -26.62 17.96
CA GLY A 2 61.86 -27.00 16.71
C GLY A 2 60.44 -26.45 16.86
N ALA A 3 60.22 -25.19 16.46
CA ALA A 3 58.91 -24.53 16.54
C ALA A 3 58.02 -25.02 15.39
N ALA A 4 56.89 -25.65 15.72
CA ALA A 4 55.90 -26.07 14.74
C ALA A 4 54.74 -25.06 14.74
N GLN A 5 54.71 -24.20 13.72
CA GLN A 5 53.53 -23.44 13.32
C GLN A 5 52.60 -24.39 12.56
N SER A 6 51.40 -24.63 13.07
CA SER A 6 50.31 -25.19 12.28
C SER A 6 49.52 -24.03 11.69
N ALA A 7 49.73 -23.78 10.40
CA ALA A 7 48.87 -22.90 9.62
C ALA A 7 47.60 -23.67 9.25
N GLU A 8 46.50 -23.30 9.87
CA GLU A 8 45.15 -23.80 9.56
C GLU A 8 44.73 -23.18 8.22
N GLN A 9 44.55 -24.05 7.22
CA GLN A 9 44.24 -23.68 5.85
C GLN A 9 42.75 -23.33 5.77
N GLU A 10 42.45 -22.03 5.86
CA GLU A 10 41.11 -21.46 5.77
C GLU A 10 40.48 -21.80 4.40
N ALA A 11 39.50 -22.69 4.41
CA ALA A 11 38.77 -23.11 3.22
C ALA A 11 37.97 -21.93 2.66
N ARG A 12 38.43 -21.36 1.55
CA ARG A 12 37.71 -20.30 0.82
C ARG A 12 36.34 -20.84 0.38
N PRO A 13 35.24 -20.09 0.58
CA PRO A 13 33.92 -20.52 0.13
C PRO A 13 33.91 -20.68 -1.40
N GLU A 14 33.31 -21.77 -1.86
CA GLU A 14 33.11 -22.08 -3.28
C GLU A 14 32.27 -20.98 -3.93
N VAL A 15 32.91 -20.20 -4.80
CA VAL A 15 32.25 -19.15 -5.57
C VAL A 15 31.41 -19.84 -6.64
N VAL A 16 30.10 -19.92 -6.41
CA VAL A 16 29.15 -20.42 -7.41
C VAL A 16 29.13 -19.44 -8.59
N ARG A 17 29.72 -19.85 -9.70
CA ARG A 17 29.78 -19.08 -10.95
C ARG A 17 28.61 -19.52 -11.81
N ILE A 18 27.55 -18.71 -11.83
CA ILE A 18 26.37 -18.99 -12.68
C ILE A 18 26.75 -18.71 -14.13
N GLU A 19 26.71 -19.74 -14.96
CA GLU A 19 26.96 -19.61 -16.40
C GLU A 19 25.72 -19.09 -17.12
N ARG A 20 25.89 -18.36 -18.23
CA ARG A 20 24.78 -17.76 -19.00
C ARG A 20 23.79 -18.82 -19.53
N SER A 21 24.24 -20.06 -19.66
CA SER A 21 23.46 -21.25 -20.00
C SER A 21 22.49 -21.68 -18.89
N GLU A 22 22.75 -21.31 -17.65
CA GLU A 22 21.96 -21.69 -16.46
C GLU A 22 20.83 -20.70 -16.16
N ILE A 23 20.76 -19.59 -16.89
CA ILE A 23 19.73 -18.56 -16.74
C ILE A 23 18.45 -19.04 -17.46
N PRO A 24 17.31 -19.20 -16.75
CA PRO A 24 16.04 -19.59 -17.37
C PRO A 24 15.61 -18.61 -18.48
N GLU A 25 14.98 -19.13 -19.54
CA GLU A 25 14.55 -18.35 -20.73
C GLU A 25 13.73 -17.10 -20.37
N GLU A 26 12.91 -17.18 -19.32
CA GLU A 26 12.10 -16.10 -18.76
C GLU A 26 12.90 -14.89 -18.25
N TYR A 27 14.20 -15.04 -17.97
CA TYR A 27 15.07 -13.96 -17.49
C TYR A 27 16.07 -13.44 -18.55
N LYS A 28 16.13 -14.06 -19.74
CA LYS A 28 17.07 -13.66 -20.80
C LYS A 28 16.75 -12.30 -21.42
N THR A 29 15.51 -11.82 -21.27
CA THR A 29 15.01 -10.57 -21.88
C THR A 29 15.07 -9.36 -20.94
N VAL A 30 15.51 -9.54 -19.69
CA VAL A 30 15.55 -8.46 -18.70
C VAL A 30 16.80 -7.59 -18.95
N GLY A 31 16.59 -6.36 -19.41
CA GLY A 31 17.65 -5.40 -19.60
C GLY A 31 18.27 -4.95 -18.28
N VAL A 32 19.59 -5.08 -18.15
CA VAL A 32 20.33 -4.58 -16.98
C VAL A 32 20.55 -3.08 -17.15
N SER A 33 20.18 -2.29 -16.15
CA SER A 33 20.38 -0.82 -16.15
C SER A 33 21.86 -0.46 -16.30
N SER A 34 22.13 0.61 -17.04
CA SER A 34 23.51 1.09 -17.28
C SER A 34 24.24 1.47 -15.99
N ASP A 35 23.50 1.81 -14.93
CA ASP A 35 24.06 2.10 -13.61
C ASP A 35 24.50 0.83 -12.88
N VAL A 36 23.78 -0.27 -13.04
CA VAL A 36 24.16 -1.59 -12.48
C VAL A 36 25.41 -2.10 -13.20
N VAL A 37 25.47 -1.97 -14.53
CA VAL A 37 26.67 -2.32 -15.32
C VAL A 37 27.86 -1.46 -14.88
N LYS A 38 27.68 -0.16 -14.67
CA LYS A 38 28.74 0.73 -14.15
C LYS A 38 29.18 0.34 -12.74
N ARG A 39 28.25 0.00 -11.84
CA ARG A 39 28.57 -0.43 -10.47
C ARG A 39 29.35 -1.76 -10.47
N VAL A 40 28.86 -2.78 -11.16
CA VAL A 40 29.55 -4.09 -11.27
C VAL A 40 30.93 -3.92 -11.91
N ASN A 41 31.05 -3.08 -12.94
CA ASN A 41 32.35 -2.79 -13.55
C ASN A 41 33.28 -2.00 -12.62
N SER A 42 32.76 -1.06 -11.82
CA SER A 42 33.55 -0.35 -10.81
C SER A 42 34.04 -1.28 -9.68
N THR A 43 33.31 -2.36 -9.41
CA THR A 43 33.72 -3.41 -8.46
C THR A 43 34.71 -4.41 -9.09
N ARG A 44 34.75 -4.53 -10.42
CA ARG A 44 35.65 -5.43 -11.19
C ARG A 44 36.98 -4.81 -11.62
N VAL A 45 37.30 -3.59 -11.22
CA VAL A 45 38.53 -2.83 -11.61
C VAL A 45 39.85 -3.49 -11.16
N ALA A 46 39.84 -4.72 -10.62
CA ALA A 46 41.05 -5.49 -10.35
C ALA A 46 41.40 -6.56 -11.39
N GLY A 47 40.66 -6.73 -12.49
CA GLY A 47 41.11 -7.66 -13.52
C GLY A 47 40.23 -7.77 -14.75
N ASN A 48 40.86 -7.53 -15.90
CA ASN A 48 40.46 -7.93 -17.26
C ASN A 48 39.59 -6.93 -18.06
N ASP A 49 40.21 -5.82 -18.48
CA ASP A 49 39.62 -4.77 -19.32
C ASP A 49 39.13 -5.27 -20.69
N GLY A 50 39.71 -6.35 -21.24
CA GLY A 50 39.37 -6.83 -22.59
C GLY A 50 37.96 -7.43 -22.74
N GLU A 51 37.41 -8.02 -21.68
CA GLU A 51 36.07 -8.64 -21.72
C GLU A 51 34.95 -7.58 -21.62
N SER A 52 35.22 -6.50 -20.88
CA SER A 52 34.30 -5.35 -20.74
C SER A 52 34.09 -4.63 -22.08
N ASP A 53 35.15 -4.40 -22.84
CA ASP A 53 35.05 -3.71 -24.12
C ASP A 53 34.37 -4.58 -25.19
N ARG A 54 34.56 -5.90 -25.14
CA ARG A 54 33.84 -6.86 -25.98
C ARG A 54 32.33 -6.83 -25.72
N LEU A 55 31.91 -6.83 -24.46
CA LEU A 55 30.49 -6.76 -24.07
C LEU A 55 29.86 -5.41 -24.42
N ARG A 56 30.62 -4.31 -24.34
CA ARG A 56 30.15 -2.99 -24.80
C ARG A 56 29.87 -2.96 -26.29
N GLN A 57 30.76 -3.53 -27.10
CA GLN A 57 30.55 -3.64 -28.55
C GLN A 57 29.37 -4.54 -28.88
N GLU A 58 29.20 -5.65 -28.16
CA GLU A 58 28.09 -6.58 -28.37
C GLU A 58 26.72 -5.96 -28.01
N LEU A 59 26.65 -5.23 -26.89
CA LEU A 59 25.45 -4.48 -26.48
C LEU A 59 25.13 -3.35 -27.47
N ALA A 60 26.14 -2.66 -28.01
CA ALA A 60 25.94 -1.63 -29.03
C ALA A 60 25.39 -2.24 -30.33
N ARG A 61 25.91 -3.41 -30.73
CA ARG A 61 25.44 -4.15 -31.91
C ARG A 61 23.99 -4.60 -31.76
N GLU A 62 23.62 -5.18 -30.60
CA GLU A 62 22.23 -5.58 -30.35
C GLU A 62 21.27 -4.38 -30.35
N ARG A 63 21.71 -3.21 -29.87
CA ARG A 63 20.89 -1.99 -29.91
C ARG A 63 20.63 -1.52 -31.34
N GLU A 64 21.64 -1.59 -32.20
CA GLU A 64 21.49 -1.24 -33.61
C GLU A 64 20.57 -2.23 -34.34
N GLU A 65 20.75 -3.54 -34.10
CA GLU A 65 19.90 -4.59 -34.67
C GLU A 65 18.44 -4.46 -34.23
N LYS A 66 18.21 -4.17 -32.94
CA LYS A 66 16.86 -3.92 -32.40
C LYS A 66 16.23 -2.64 -32.96
N ALA A 67 17.02 -1.62 -33.26
CA ALA A 67 16.55 -0.40 -33.90
C ALA A 67 16.12 -0.67 -35.36
N ARG A 68 16.93 -1.43 -36.12
CA ARG A 68 16.58 -1.86 -37.49
C ARG A 68 15.31 -2.70 -37.53
N LEU A 69 15.18 -3.68 -36.64
CA LEU A 69 13.98 -4.51 -36.52
C LEU A 69 12.71 -3.68 -36.27
N ARG A 70 12.80 -2.60 -35.48
CA ARG A 70 11.67 -1.68 -35.26
C ARG A 70 11.29 -0.91 -36.53
N GLU A 71 12.28 -0.47 -37.28
CA GLU A 71 12.05 0.24 -38.54
C GLU A 71 11.41 -0.68 -39.60
N ASP A 72 11.89 -1.92 -39.70
CA ASP A 72 11.32 -2.94 -40.59
C ASP A 72 9.88 -3.30 -40.20
N MET A 73 9.59 -3.44 -38.90
CA MET A 73 8.23 -3.66 -38.43
C MET A 73 7.30 -2.48 -38.74
N ALA A 74 7.77 -1.24 -38.58
CA ALA A 74 6.99 -0.05 -38.92
C ALA A 74 6.70 0.00 -40.44
N LYS A 75 7.68 -0.37 -41.26
CA LYS A 75 7.55 -0.43 -42.73
C LYS A 75 6.58 -1.52 -43.18
N LEU A 76 6.64 -2.70 -42.56
CA LEU A 76 5.68 -3.79 -42.81
C LEU A 76 4.26 -3.39 -42.43
N SER A 77 4.08 -2.70 -41.29
CA SER A 77 2.79 -2.17 -40.86
C SER A 77 2.23 -1.15 -41.87
N GLN A 78 3.06 -0.26 -42.40
CA GLN A 78 2.62 0.72 -43.42
C GLN A 78 2.28 0.06 -44.76
N LEU A 79 3.04 -0.95 -45.19
CA LEU A 79 2.76 -1.70 -46.42
C LEU A 79 1.44 -2.48 -46.32
N GLN A 80 1.13 -3.04 -45.15
CA GLN A 80 -0.16 -3.70 -44.90
C GLN A 80 -1.33 -2.71 -44.89
N GLN A 81 -1.18 -1.53 -44.29
CA GLN A 81 -2.20 -0.47 -44.36
C GLN A 81 -2.45 -0.01 -45.80
N ARG A 82 -1.39 0.13 -46.62
CA ARG A 82 -1.54 0.47 -48.05
C ARG A 82 -2.21 -0.65 -48.85
N LYS A 83 -1.90 -1.91 -48.56
CA LYS A 83 -2.54 -3.07 -49.21
C LYS A 83 -4.03 -3.20 -48.83
N ALA A 84 -4.40 -2.82 -47.60
CA ALA A 84 -5.79 -2.76 -47.16
C ALA A 84 -6.57 -1.59 -47.80
N ALA A 85 -5.90 -0.47 -48.12
CA ALA A 85 -6.50 0.69 -48.77
C ALA A 85 -6.60 0.56 -50.31
N GLY A 86 -5.91 -0.42 -50.92
CA GLY A 86 -5.80 -0.59 -52.37
C GLY A 86 -6.29 -1.95 -52.85
N VAL A 87 -7.55 -2.31 -52.57
CA VAL A 87 -8.19 -3.49 -53.20
C VAL A 87 -9.10 -3.01 -54.34
N VAL A 88 -8.52 -2.92 -55.54
CA VAL A 88 -9.26 -2.92 -56.80
C VAL A 88 -9.01 -4.25 -57.50
N ALA A 89 -10.10 -5.02 -57.61
CA ALA A 89 -10.40 -6.10 -58.56
C ALA A 89 -9.31 -7.14 -58.94
N ALA A 90 -9.42 -8.34 -58.36
CA ALA A 90 -9.30 -9.61 -59.09
C ALA A 90 -10.09 -10.72 -58.34
N PRO A 91 -10.74 -11.66 -59.05
CA PRO A 91 -11.70 -12.58 -58.45
C PRO A 91 -11.05 -13.88 -57.95
N GLN A 92 -11.78 -14.58 -57.08
CA GLN A 92 -11.61 -15.96 -56.60
C GLN A 92 -10.92 -16.14 -55.24
N SER A 93 -11.71 -16.03 -54.18
CA SER A 93 -12.13 -17.19 -53.37
C SER A 93 -13.04 -16.66 -52.24
N GLY A 94 -14.17 -17.33 -52.03
CA GLY A 94 -15.29 -16.86 -51.20
C GLY A 94 -15.00 -16.84 -49.70
N ILE A 95 -14.15 -15.91 -49.27
CA ILE A 95 -14.03 -15.52 -47.87
C ILE A 95 -14.93 -14.31 -47.70
N SER A 96 -15.99 -14.47 -46.91
CA SER A 96 -16.92 -13.38 -46.59
C SER A 96 -16.14 -12.21 -45.97
N GLY A 97 -16.52 -10.96 -46.26
CA GLY A 97 -15.88 -9.78 -45.66
C GLY A 97 -15.83 -9.86 -44.13
N ASN A 98 -16.82 -10.53 -43.53
CA ASN A 98 -16.89 -10.77 -42.10
C ASN A 98 -15.79 -11.73 -41.59
N ASP A 99 -15.41 -12.75 -42.37
CA ASP A 99 -14.35 -13.70 -41.98
C ASP A 99 -12.96 -13.06 -42.01
N LEU A 100 -12.76 -12.09 -42.92
CA LEU A 100 -11.53 -11.31 -43.00
C LEU A 100 -11.39 -10.37 -41.81
N GLU A 101 -12.50 -9.75 -41.38
CA GLU A 101 -12.51 -8.84 -40.23
C GLU A 101 -12.34 -9.61 -38.91
N GLU A 102 -12.93 -10.79 -38.78
CA GLU A 102 -12.74 -11.67 -37.62
C GLU A 102 -11.30 -12.17 -37.51
N ARG A 103 -10.69 -12.61 -38.62
CA ARG A 103 -9.27 -13.02 -38.64
C ARG A 103 -8.32 -11.88 -38.32
N LYS A 104 -8.63 -10.65 -38.76
CA LYS A 104 -7.87 -9.45 -38.41
C LYS A 104 -7.94 -9.18 -36.91
N LYS A 105 -9.14 -9.27 -36.32
CA LYS A 105 -9.33 -9.10 -34.87
C LYS A 105 -8.55 -10.15 -34.06
N ILE A 106 -8.58 -11.41 -34.47
CA ILE A 106 -7.83 -12.49 -33.80
C ILE A 106 -6.32 -12.23 -33.88
N PHE A 107 -5.83 -11.76 -35.03
CA PHE A 107 -4.42 -11.43 -35.20
C PHE A 107 -4.01 -10.23 -34.34
N ASP A 108 -4.78 -9.15 -34.34
CA ASP A 108 -4.52 -7.96 -33.54
C ASP A 108 -4.52 -8.29 -32.03
N ASP A 109 -5.49 -9.07 -31.55
CA ASP A 109 -5.53 -9.58 -30.16
C ASP A 109 -4.33 -10.48 -29.81
N THR A 110 -3.79 -11.20 -30.78
CA THR A 110 -2.63 -12.07 -30.59
C THR A 110 -1.35 -11.24 -30.55
N VAL A 111 -1.21 -10.24 -31.43
CA VAL A 111 -0.11 -9.28 -31.41
C VAL A 111 -0.11 -8.49 -30.11
N GLU A 112 -1.26 -8.03 -29.62
CA GLU A 112 -1.37 -7.33 -28.35
C GLU A 112 -0.99 -8.25 -27.18
N ARG A 113 -1.42 -9.52 -27.18
CA ARG A 113 -1.01 -10.50 -26.16
C ARG A 113 0.49 -10.78 -26.18
N VAL A 114 1.07 -10.99 -27.36
CA VAL A 114 2.52 -11.18 -27.51
C VAL A 114 3.26 -9.92 -27.08
N GLN A 115 2.76 -8.73 -27.42
CA GLN A 115 3.37 -7.47 -27.01
C GLN A 115 3.28 -7.25 -25.49
N LYS A 116 2.17 -7.61 -24.87
CA LYS A 116 1.99 -7.55 -23.42
C LYS A 116 2.82 -8.60 -22.68
N GLN A 117 3.01 -9.78 -23.26
CA GLN A 117 3.73 -10.89 -22.63
C GLN A 117 5.24 -10.81 -22.81
N PHE A 118 5.72 -10.30 -23.96
CA PHE A 118 7.14 -10.21 -24.29
C PHE A 118 7.71 -8.79 -24.25
N PHE A 119 6.87 -7.75 -24.35
CA PHE A 119 7.29 -6.35 -24.32
C PHE A 119 6.64 -5.53 -23.20
N ALA A 120 6.10 -6.17 -22.15
CA ALA A 120 5.82 -5.48 -20.89
C ALA A 120 7.14 -4.92 -20.34
N TYR A 121 7.44 -3.71 -20.77
CA TYR A 121 8.57 -2.91 -20.36
C TYR A 121 8.61 -2.87 -18.83
N HIS A 122 9.46 -3.70 -18.24
CA HIS A 122 9.82 -3.54 -16.85
C HIS A 122 10.67 -2.29 -16.80
N ARG A 123 10.14 -1.23 -16.16
CA ARG A 123 10.86 0.02 -15.96
C ARG A 123 12.28 -0.29 -15.48
N GLU A 124 13.26 0.38 -16.04
CA GLU A 124 14.61 0.32 -15.49
C GLU A 124 14.53 0.64 -13.98
N ASN A 125 15.23 -0.14 -13.15
CA ASN A 125 15.28 0.01 -11.70
C ASN A 125 14.02 -0.37 -10.87
N VAL A 126 13.05 -1.11 -11.42
CA VAL A 126 11.92 -1.65 -10.60
C VAL A 126 12.40 -2.46 -9.39
N CYS A 127 13.57 -3.10 -9.50
CA CYS A 127 14.17 -3.90 -8.43
C CYS A 127 15.18 -3.14 -7.55
N GLN A 128 15.38 -1.83 -7.74
CA GLN A 128 16.43 -1.07 -7.04
C GLN A 128 16.23 -1.06 -5.52
N ASP A 129 14.98 -0.96 -5.06
CA ASP A 129 14.66 -1.01 -3.64
C ASP A 129 15.00 -2.39 -3.03
N ASN A 130 14.67 -3.46 -3.75
CA ASN A 130 14.99 -4.83 -3.35
C ASN A 130 16.51 -5.07 -3.37
N GLU A 131 17.23 -4.58 -4.39
CA GLU A 131 18.69 -4.65 -4.48
C GLU A 131 19.34 -3.94 -3.29
N THR A 132 18.87 -2.74 -2.95
CA THR A 132 19.39 -1.95 -1.82
C THR A 132 19.16 -2.66 -0.48
N GLU A 133 17.98 -3.26 -0.29
CA GLU A 133 17.65 -4.00 0.93
C GLU A 133 18.46 -5.30 1.06
N ILE A 134 18.64 -6.04 -0.04
CA ILE A 134 19.47 -7.26 -0.07
C ILE A 134 20.94 -6.92 0.20
N ILE A 135 21.49 -5.88 -0.46
CA ILE A 135 22.87 -5.44 -0.24
C ILE A 135 23.08 -5.01 1.21
N ARG A 136 22.14 -4.25 1.79
CA ARG A 136 22.19 -3.86 3.20
C ARG A 136 22.19 -5.07 4.13
N CYS A 137 21.32 -6.05 3.86
CA CYS A 137 21.26 -7.29 4.63
C CYS A 137 22.57 -8.10 4.56
N LEU A 138 23.20 -8.15 3.39
CA LEU A 138 24.51 -8.79 3.18
C LEU A 138 25.63 -8.06 3.93
N GLN A 139 25.62 -6.72 3.92
CA GLN A 139 26.59 -5.89 4.65
C GLN A 139 26.46 -6.06 6.17
N ASP A 140 25.24 -6.18 6.67
CA ASP A 140 24.96 -6.38 8.09
C ASP A 140 25.28 -7.83 8.57
N ASN A 141 25.49 -8.79 7.65
CA ASN A 141 25.73 -10.20 7.97
C ASN A 141 26.92 -10.81 7.18
N PRO A 142 28.16 -10.31 7.36
CA PRO A 142 29.32 -10.85 6.67
C PRO A 142 29.57 -12.32 7.06
N GLY A 143 29.83 -13.18 6.08
CA GLY A 143 30.21 -14.59 6.28
C GLY A 143 29.08 -15.57 6.62
N ARG A 144 27.81 -15.14 6.59
CA ARG A 144 26.65 -16.02 6.79
C ARG A 144 26.01 -16.42 5.46
N VAL A 145 25.77 -17.72 5.27
CA VAL A 145 24.95 -18.22 4.16
C VAL A 145 23.50 -17.80 4.40
N LEU A 146 23.07 -16.71 3.75
CA LEU A 146 21.68 -16.31 3.76
C LEU A 146 20.89 -17.31 2.93
N LYS A 147 20.00 -18.07 3.58
CA LYS A 147 18.96 -18.80 2.85
C LYS A 147 18.06 -17.73 2.23
N CYS A 148 18.14 -17.53 0.92
CA CYS A 148 17.38 -16.49 0.22
C CYS A 148 15.92 -16.88 -0.08
N ALA A 149 15.58 -18.17 -0.05
CA ALA A 149 14.23 -18.64 -0.32
C ALA A 149 13.14 -18.01 0.60
N PRO A 150 13.35 -17.87 1.93
CA PRO A 150 12.43 -17.15 2.81
C PRO A 150 12.30 -15.64 2.49
N LEU A 151 13.34 -15.02 1.93
CA LEU A 151 13.32 -13.59 1.57
C LEU A 151 12.42 -13.36 0.35
N THR A 152 12.54 -14.21 -0.67
CA THR A 152 11.70 -14.15 -1.88
C THR A 152 10.23 -14.36 -1.54
N GLU A 153 9.91 -15.32 -0.66
CA GLU A 153 8.54 -15.53 -0.18
C GLU A 153 8.00 -14.33 0.62
N TYR A 154 8.85 -13.69 1.43
CA TYR A 154 8.47 -12.48 2.17
C TYR A 154 8.13 -11.31 1.24
N HIS A 155 8.97 -11.03 0.24
CA HIS A 155 8.71 -9.98 -0.74
C HIS A 155 7.48 -10.28 -1.60
N ARG A 156 7.29 -11.53 -2.02
CA ARG A 156 6.10 -11.95 -2.76
C ARG A 156 4.83 -11.70 -1.96
N GLN A 157 4.81 -12.13 -0.69
CA GLN A 157 3.67 -11.92 0.20
C GLN A 157 3.40 -10.43 0.46
N LYS A 158 4.45 -9.61 0.63
CA LYS A 158 4.30 -8.15 0.79
C LYS A 158 3.69 -7.51 -0.45
N ASN A 159 4.13 -7.91 -1.64
CA ASN A 159 3.62 -7.37 -2.91
C ASN A 159 2.18 -7.81 -3.20
N GLU A 160 1.84 -9.08 -2.97
CA GLU A 160 0.47 -9.58 -3.08
C GLU A 160 -0.47 -8.78 -2.17
N MET A 161 -0.05 -8.50 -0.94
CA MET A 161 -0.84 -7.74 0.02
C MET A 161 -1.00 -6.27 -0.39
N ARG A 162 0.08 -5.61 -0.84
CA ARG A 162 0.00 -4.24 -1.39
C ARG A 162 -0.94 -4.18 -2.60
N SER A 163 -0.92 -5.18 -3.47
CA SER A 163 -1.84 -5.29 -4.60
C SER A 163 -3.30 -5.42 -4.15
N GLN A 164 -3.58 -6.29 -3.17
CA GLN A 164 -4.92 -6.43 -2.60
C GLN A 164 -5.42 -5.12 -1.97
N PHE A 165 -4.56 -4.42 -1.23
CA PHE A 165 -4.91 -3.13 -0.63
C PHE A 165 -5.11 -2.03 -1.67
N SER A 166 -4.32 -2.02 -2.74
CA SER A 166 -4.53 -1.10 -3.87
C SER A 166 -5.89 -1.33 -4.53
N SER A 167 -6.26 -2.60 -4.79
CA SER A 167 -7.54 -2.95 -5.39
C SER A 167 -8.74 -2.61 -4.50
N ILE A 168 -8.70 -2.98 -3.20
CA ILE A 168 -9.78 -2.64 -2.27
C ILE A 168 -9.83 -1.14 -2.00
N GLY A 169 -8.68 -0.45 -1.98
CA GLY A 169 -8.59 0.99 -1.83
C GLY A 169 -9.25 1.72 -2.99
N LEU A 170 -9.01 1.29 -4.23
CA LEU A 170 -9.70 1.84 -5.40
C LEU A 170 -11.22 1.66 -5.29
N ALA A 171 -11.68 0.45 -4.98
CA ALA A 171 -13.11 0.19 -4.81
C ALA A 171 -13.72 1.05 -3.68
N TYR A 172 -13.01 1.17 -2.55
CA TYR A 172 -13.41 1.98 -1.41
C TYR A 172 -13.54 3.46 -1.76
N PHE A 173 -12.52 4.06 -2.38
CA PHE A 173 -12.56 5.47 -2.74
C PHE A 173 -13.55 5.77 -3.87
N LEU A 174 -13.83 4.81 -4.75
CA LEU A 174 -14.93 4.93 -5.71
C LEU A 174 -16.30 4.96 -5.01
N LEU A 175 -16.51 4.15 -3.97
CA LEU A 175 -17.73 4.20 -3.16
C LEU A 175 -17.85 5.52 -2.39
N VAL A 176 -16.75 6.05 -1.86
CA VAL A 176 -16.72 7.37 -1.20
C VAL A 176 -17.04 8.47 -2.22
N ALA A 177 -16.47 8.42 -3.42
CA ALA A 177 -16.77 9.38 -4.49
C ALA A 177 -18.24 9.28 -4.94
N ASN A 178 -18.79 8.07 -5.04
CA ASN A 178 -20.21 7.87 -5.32
C ASN A 178 -21.09 8.44 -4.20
N PHE A 179 -20.73 8.22 -2.92
CA PHE A 179 -21.44 8.86 -1.81
C PHE A 179 -21.37 10.39 -1.88
N TYR A 180 -20.21 10.95 -2.17
CA TYR A 180 -20.04 12.40 -2.38
C TYR A 180 -20.98 12.93 -3.47
N TYR A 181 -21.07 12.23 -4.60
CA TYR A 181 -21.97 12.60 -5.70
C TYR A 181 -23.44 12.51 -5.29
N GLN A 182 -23.86 11.40 -4.69
CA GLN A 182 -25.26 11.15 -4.29
C GLN A 182 -25.74 12.09 -3.17
N SER A 183 -24.84 12.56 -2.31
CA SER A 183 -25.12 13.51 -1.24
C SER A 183 -24.89 14.97 -1.65
N ASN A 184 -24.70 15.24 -2.94
CA ASN A 184 -24.43 16.57 -3.48
C ASN A 184 -23.30 17.30 -2.72
N GLY A 185 -22.19 16.61 -2.49
CA GLY A 185 -21.03 17.15 -1.78
C GLY A 185 -21.03 16.92 -0.28
N PHE A 186 -21.57 15.79 0.19
CA PHE A 186 -21.74 15.46 1.61
C PHE A 186 -22.68 16.42 2.38
N ASN A 187 -23.67 16.98 1.69
CA ASN A 187 -24.69 17.75 2.39
C ASN A 187 -25.52 16.80 3.27
N ASP A 188 -25.66 17.16 4.55
CA ASP A 188 -26.30 16.31 5.53
C ASP A 188 -27.80 16.22 5.26
N HIS A 189 -28.23 15.03 4.86
CA HIS A 189 -29.63 14.69 4.66
C HIS A 189 -29.99 13.59 5.65
N TYR A 190 -30.81 13.89 6.66
CA TYR A 190 -31.26 12.90 7.65
C TYR A 190 -32.25 11.91 7.03
N THR A 191 -31.76 11.06 6.13
CA THR A 191 -32.53 10.15 5.30
C THR A 191 -31.90 8.77 5.30
N LEU A 192 -32.72 7.76 5.05
CA LEU A 192 -32.27 6.38 4.92
C LEU A 192 -31.23 6.23 3.80
N SER A 193 -31.47 6.89 2.66
CA SER A 193 -30.57 6.85 1.50
C SER A 193 -29.18 7.42 1.83
N TYR A 194 -29.13 8.57 2.51
CA TYR A 194 -27.86 9.17 2.94
C TYR A 194 -27.09 8.25 3.88
N SER A 195 -27.77 7.69 4.89
CA SER A 195 -27.15 6.76 5.85
C SER A 195 -26.62 5.50 5.18
N PHE A 196 -27.37 4.97 4.22
CA PHE A 196 -26.96 3.81 3.42
C PHE A 196 -25.69 4.10 2.62
N TRP A 197 -25.66 5.21 1.86
CA TRP A 197 -24.49 5.57 1.08
C TRP A 197 -23.28 5.91 1.93
N LYS A 198 -23.49 6.53 3.10
CA LYS A 198 -22.44 6.83 4.08
C LYS A 198 -21.79 5.56 4.65
N VAL A 199 -22.58 4.54 4.96
CA VAL A 199 -22.07 3.30 5.57
C VAL A 199 -21.45 2.33 4.57
N THR A 200 -21.85 2.39 3.29
CA THR A 200 -21.44 1.43 2.27
C THR A 200 -19.91 1.26 2.14
N PRO A 201 -19.07 2.32 2.11
CA PRO A 201 -17.62 2.17 2.10
C PRO A 201 -17.08 1.44 3.34
N ILE A 202 -17.66 1.69 4.51
CA ILE A 202 -17.23 1.07 5.78
C ILE A 202 -17.60 -0.41 5.83
N ILE A 203 -18.77 -0.80 5.30
CA ILE A 203 -19.15 -2.21 5.15
C ILE A 203 -18.14 -2.95 4.27
N LEU A 204 -17.68 -2.33 3.16
CA LEU A 204 -16.65 -2.93 2.31
C LEU A 204 -15.37 -3.20 3.09
N LEU A 205 -14.87 -2.22 3.86
CA LEU A 205 -13.67 -2.38 4.69
C LEU A 205 -13.88 -3.46 5.77
N THR A 206 -15.06 -3.48 6.39
CA THR A 206 -15.42 -4.48 7.42
C THR A 206 -15.42 -5.90 6.84
N ALA A 207 -16.07 -6.09 5.69
CA ALA A 207 -16.12 -7.38 5.00
C ALA A 207 -14.71 -7.83 4.58
N PHE A 208 -13.92 -6.92 4.02
CA PHE A 208 -12.53 -7.21 3.68
C PHE A 208 -11.71 -7.62 4.91
N ALA A 209 -11.81 -6.88 6.00
CA ALA A 209 -11.10 -7.17 7.24
C ALA A 209 -11.46 -8.54 7.82
N TYR A 210 -12.75 -8.91 7.78
CA TYR A 210 -13.25 -10.17 8.30
C TYR A 210 -12.85 -11.37 7.43
N LEU A 211 -13.06 -11.28 6.11
CA LEU A 211 -12.89 -12.40 5.18
C LEU A 211 -11.42 -12.63 4.83
N ASN A 212 -10.71 -11.57 4.46
CA ASN A 212 -9.32 -11.66 3.99
C ASN A 212 -8.34 -11.14 5.06
N GLY A 213 -8.61 -9.95 5.58
CA GLY A 213 -7.81 -9.31 6.63
C GLY A 213 -6.35 -9.10 6.27
N GLY A 214 -6.02 -9.06 4.97
CA GLY A 214 -4.67 -8.95 4.43
C GLY A 214 -3.65 -9.89 5.07
N GLY A 215 -4.10 -11.08 5.51
CA GLY A 215 -3.28 -12.09 6.17
C GLY A 215 -3.06 -11.90 7.68
N LEU A 216 -3.82 -11.04 8.37
CA LEU A 216 -3.91 -11.02 9.83
C LEU A 216 -4.26 -12.42 10.39
N GLY A 217 -3.99 -12.67 11.67
CA GLY A 217 -4.51 -13.88 12.34
C GLY A 217 -6.03 -13.81 12.52
N LYS A 218 -6.72 -14.96 12.58
CA LYS A 218 -8.20 -15.03 12.71
C LYS A 218 -8.76 -14.12 13.81
N GLU A 219 -8.15 -14.10 14.98
CA GLU A 219 -8.59 -13.27 16.10
C GLU A 219 -8.39 -11.77 15.81
N HIS A 220 -7.25 -11.37 15.28
CA HIS A 220 -6.99 -9.96 14.90
C HIS A 220 -7.91 -9.47 13.77
N ARG A 221 -8.29 -10.36 12.83
CA ARG A 221 -9.28 -10.05 11.78
C ARG A 221 -10.64 -9.72 12.36
N LYS A 222 -11.11 -10.54 13.31
CA LYS A 222 -12.39 -10.32 14.00
C LYS A 222 -12.37 -9.01 14.78
N THR A 223 -11.30 -8.75 15.53
CA THR A 223 -11.14 -7.50 16.29
C THR A 223 -11.12 -6.28 15.38
N MET A 224 -10.38 -6.34 14.27
CA MET A 224 -10.35 -5.26 13.26
C MET A 224 -11.73 -5.02 12.65
N ALA A 225 -12.39 -6.09 12.21
CA ALA A 225 -13.72 -6.02 11.63
C ALA A 225 -14.75 -5.49 12.64
N ALA A 226 -14.66 -5.85 13.92
CA ALA A 226 -15.52 -5.32 14.97
C ALA A 226 -15.32 -3.80 15.13
N GLY A 227 -14.08 -3.31 15.15
CA GLY A 227 -13.77 -1.88 15.18
C GLY A 227 -14.43 -1.10 14.03
N LEU A 228 -14.26 -1.60 12.80
CA LEU A 228 -14.86 -1.01 11.60
C LEU A 228 -16.40 -1.11 11.60
N PHE A 229 -16.95 -2.25 12.02
CA PHE A 229 -18.39 -2.47 12.11
C PHE A 229 -19.06 -1.46 13.04
N PHE A 230 -18.51 -1.26 14.24
CA PHE A 230 -19.04 -0.26 15.17
C PHE A 230 -18.87 1.17 14.65
N GLY A 231 -17.82 1.45 13.86
CA GLY A 231 -17.71 2.70 13.10
C GLY A 231 -18.86 2.88 12.09
N GLY A 232 -19.19 1.84 11.33
CA GLY A 232 -20.33 1.85 10.42
C GLY A 232 -21.69 1.98 11.13
N VAL A 233 -21.85 1.37 12.30
CA VAL A 233 -23.05 1.58 13.15
C VAL A 233 -23.14 3.03 13.59
N GLY A 234 -22.03 3.65 13.99
CA GLY A 234 -21.97 5.07 14.32
C GLY A 234 -22.40 5.96 13.15
N ASP A 235 -21.86 5.71 11.95
CA ASP A 235 -22.23 6.42 10.73
C ASP A 235 -23.71 6.29 10.38
N TRP A 236 -24.27 5.09 10.51
CA TRP A 236 -25.70 4.84 10.28
C TRP A 236 -26.57 5.68 11.21
N ILE A 237 -26.24 5.67 12.51
CA ILE A 237 -27.02 6.37 13.53
C ILE A 237 -26.97 7.89 13.31
N ILE A 238 -25.78 8.43 13.03
CA ILE A 238 -25.60 9.86 12.75
C ILE A 238 -26.35 10.27 11.47
N GLY A 239 -26.31 9.44 10.43
CA GLY A 239 -27.02 9.73 9.18
C GLY A 239 -28.55 9.69 9.31
N MET A 240 -29.09 8.93 10.25
CA MET A 240 -30.54 8.72 10.39
C MET A 240 -31.25 9.78 11.22
N ARG A 241 -30.57 10.41 12.18
CA ARG A 241 -31.21 11.30 13.16
C ARG A 241 -30.33 12.51 13.48
N HIS A 242 -30.95 13.68 13.60
CA HIS A 242 -30.29 14.92 14.01
C HIS A 242 -29.55 14.79 15.34
N ASP A 243 -30.17 14.14 16.33
CA ASP A 243 -29.57 13.92 17.65
C ASP A 243 -28.78 12.61 17.74
N GLY A 244 -28.51 11.97 16.60
CA GLY A 244 -27.79 10.70 16.51
C GLY A 244 -26.33 10.79 16.94
N ILE A 245 -25.78 12.00 17.07
CA ILE A 245 -24.36 12.24 17.38
C ILE A 245 -23.91 11.61 18.71
N ILE A 246 -24.78 11.59 19.74
CA ILE A 246 -24.44 11.02 21.05
C ILE A 246 -24.34 9.48 20.95
N LEU A 247 -25.35 8.85 20.35
CA LEU A 247 -25.37 7.41 20.14
C LEU A 247 -24.29 6.96 19.16
N GLY A 248 -24.00 7.79 18.14
CA GLY A 248 -22.89 7.61 17.22
C GLY A 248 -21.55 7.62 17.93
N ALA A 249 -21.30 8.61 18.81
CA ALA A 249 -20.08 8.69 19.61
C ALA A 249 -19.89 7.47 20.53
N LEU A 250 -20.97 6.93 21.11
CA LEU A 250 -20.92 5.67 21.86
C LEU A 250 -20.50 4.49 20.97
N ALA A 251 -21.08 4.37 19.77
CA ALA A 251 -20.72 3.32 18.82
C ALA A 251 -19.26 3.43 18.37
N PHE A 252 -18.80 4.63 17.97
CA PHE A 252 -17.39 4.87 17.64
C PHE A 252 -16.46 4.58 18.82
N GLY A 253 -16.85 4.96 20.03
CA GLY A 253 -16.11 4.64 21.25
C GLY A 253 -15.92 3.15 21.44
N ILE A 254 -16.96 2.33 21.26
CA ILE A 254 -16.85 0.87 21.30
C ILE A 254 -15.88 0.38 20.22
N GLY A 255 -15.95 0.94 19.01
CA GLY A 255 -15.00 0.63 17.92
C GLY A 255 -13.54 0.89 18.30
N HIS A 256 -13.26 2.01 18.96
CA HIS A 256 -11.91 2.36 19.43
C HIS A 256 -11.38 1.42 20.52
N LEU A 257 -12.23 0.85 21.37
CA LEU A 257 -11.80 -0.18 22.33
C LEU A 257 -11.25 -1.42 21.61
N PHE A 258 -11.89 -1.83 20.51
CA PHE A 258 -11.37 -2.92 19.67
C PHE A 258 -10.03 -2.56 19.04
N TYR A 259 -9.88 -1.35 18.50
CA TYR A 259 -8.58 -0.91 17.96
C TYR A 259 -7.48 -0.87 19.02
N LEU A 260 -7.78 -0.36 20.22
CA LEU A 260 -6.81 -0.29 21.32
C LEU A 260 -6.34 -1.70 21.74
N SER A 261 -7.20 -2.71 21.64
CA SER A 261 -6.82 -4.10 21.92
C SER A 261 -5.76 -4.64 20.96
N LEU A 262 -5.70 -4.14 19.72
CA LEU A 262 -4.66 -4.49 18.73
C LEU A 262 -3.30 -3.88 19.07
N TYR A 263 -3.26 -2.85 19.91
CA TYR A 263 -2.02 -2.12 20.23
C TYR A 263 -1.17 -2.80 21.30
N ARG A 264 -1.78 -3.72 22.05
CA ARG A 264 -1.13 -4.44 23.16
C ARG A 264 0.09 -5.26 22.73
N TYR A 265 0.22 -5.53 21.44
CA TYR A 265 1.31 -6.32 20.88
C TYR A 265 2.56 -5.50 20.55
N HIS A 266 2.52 -4.17 20.71
CA HIS A 266 3.66 -3.28 20.43
C HIS A 266 4.09 -2.56 21.70
N GLU A 267 5.40 -2.54 21.94
CA GLU A 267 5.97 -1.71 23.00
C GLU A 267 5.58 -0.26 22.81
N THR A 268 5.03 0.36 23.86
CA THR A 268 4.55 1.74 23.82
C THR A 268 5.41 2.59 24.74
N LYS A 269 6.28 3.40 24.14
CA LYS A 269 7.00 4.47 24.85
C LYS A 269 6.34 5.79 24.51
N ILE A 270 5.63 6.38 25.47
CA ILE A 270 4.86 7.61 25.24
C ILE A 270 5.79 8.74 24.79
N HIS A 271 5.44 9.43 23.71
CA HIS A 271 6.20 10.57 23.21
C HIS A 271 5.76 11.87 23.90
N SER A 272 6.52 12.32 24.90
CA SER A 272 6.12 13.41 25.82
C SER A 272 5.79 14.74 25.11
N LYS A 273 6.52 15.11 24.04
CA LYS A 273 6.22 16.34 23.29
C LYS A 273 4.87 16.26 22.56
N PHE A 274 4.53 15.06 22.06
CA PHE A 274 3.24 14.84 21.40
C PHE A 274 2.10 14.80 22.41
N LEU A 275 2.32 14.16 23.57
CA LEU A 275 1.39 14.21 24.70
C LEU A 275 1.08 15.66 25.11
N LEU A 276 2.12 16.50 25.27
CA LEU A 276 1.92 17.90 25.63
C LEU A 276 1.08 18.66 24.59
N GLY A 277 1.35 18.43 23.30
CA GLY A 277 0.55 19.00 22.20
C GLY A 277 -0.92 18.54 22.24
N MET A 278 -1.17 17.24 22.48
CA MET A 278 -2.51 16.69 22.62
C MET A 278 -3.25 17.25 23.84
N LEU A 279 -2.56 17.41 24.97
CA LEU A 279 -3.13 18.03 26.18
C LEU A 279 -3.46 19.51 25.95
N ALA A 280 -2.58 20.27 25.30
CA ALA A 280 -2.85 21.65 24.93
C ALA A 280 -4.07 21.76 24.01
N TRP A 281 -4.19 20.89 23.00
CA TRP A 281 -5.37 20.85 22.14
C TRP A 281 -6.65 20.42 22.88
N ALA A 282 -6.55 19.43 23.78
CA ALA A 282 -7.67 19.01 24.61
C ALA A 282 -8.17 20.14 25.52
N LEU A 283 -7.27 21.00 26.02
CA LEU A 283 -7.65 22.22 26.74
C LEU A 283 -8.40 23.19 25.85
N VAL A 284 -7.95 23.42 24.60
CA VAL A 284 -8.66 24.28 23.63
C VAL A 284 -10.07 23.74 23.35
N ILE A 285 -10.21 22.45 23.02
CA ILE A 285 -11.52 21.83 22.81
C ILE A 285 -12.37 21.87 24.09
N GLY A 286 -11.77 21.65 25.26
CA GLY A 286 -12.44 21.75 26.54
C GLY A 286 -13.04 23.13 26.78
N GLN A 287 -12.26 24.18 26.52
CA GLN A 287 -12.69 25.57 26.71
C GLN A 287 -13.75 26.00 25.68
N LEU A 288 -13.54 25.67 24.40
CA LEU A 288 -14.43 26.10 23.32
C LEU A 288 -15.72 25.28 23.23
N CYS A 289 -15.66 23.97 23.51
CA CYS A 289 -16.79 23.07 23.29
C CYS A 289 -17.41 22.58 24.60
N PHE A 290 -16.61 22.05 25.54
CA PHE A 290 -17.15 21.35 26.72
C PHE A 290 -17.65 22.27 27.82
N ILE A 291 -16.96 23.39 28.07
CA ILE A 291 -17.39 24.35 29.10
C ILE A 291 -18.74 24.99 28.76
N PRO A 292 -18.98 25.47 27.52
CA PRO A 292 -20.31 25.98 27.16
C PRO A 292 -21.42 24.92 27.31
N MET A 293 -21.13 23.65 27.03
CA MET A 293 -22.08 22.55 27.18
C MET A 293 -22.37 22.15 28.63
N LEU A 294 -21.51 22.53 29.58
CA LEU A 294 -21.63 22.14 31.00
C LEU A 294 -22.88 22.72 31.67
N ALA A 295 -23.32 23.90 31.22
CA ALA A 295 -24.49 24.58 31.77
C ALA A 295 -25.80 23.86 31.42
N ASP A 296 -25.92 23.36 30.18
CA ASP A 296 -27.21 22.92 29.63
C ASP A 296 -27.34 21.39 29.57
N HIS A 297 -26.25 20.63 29.36
CA HIS A 297 -26.34 19.22 28.97
C HIS A 297 -25.25 18.32 29.59
N ARG A 298 -25.40 17.96 30.86
CA ARG A 298 -24.45 17.09 31.60
C ARG A 298 -24.28 15.68 31.02
N GLY A 299 -25.36 15.06 30.53
CA GLY A 299 -25.31 13.70 29.96
C GLY A 299 -24.46 13.60 28.68
N PRO A 300 -24.81 14.35 27.62
CA PRO A 300 -24.04 14.39 26.37
C PRO A 300 -22.57 14.77 26.58
N LEU A 301 -22.30 15.68 27.52
CA LEU A 301 -20.94 16.07 27.89
C LEU A 301 -20.10 14.89 28.37
N VAL A 302 -20.62 14.03 29.25
CA VAL A 302 -19.89 12.85 29.75
C VAL A 302 -19.56 11.90 28.60
N VAL A 303 -20.52 11.67 27.69
CA VAL A 303 -20.31 10.83 26.51
C VAL A 303 -19.19 11.41 25.64
N PHE A 304 -19.27 12.68 25.26
CA PHE A 304 -18.24 13.32 24.44
C PHE A 304 -16.88 13.35 25.12
N ALA A 305 -16.80 13.68 26.41
CA ALA A 305 -15.55 13.69 27.14
C ALA A 305 -14.91 12.29 27.23
N SER A 306 -15.70 11.25 27.53
CA SER A 306 -15.21 9.87 27.59
C SER A 306 -14.74 9.37 26.22
N TYR A 307 -15.49 9.69 25.17
CA TYR A 307 -15.15 9.39 23.79
C TYR A 307 -13.87 10.11 23.35
N SER A 308 -13.77 11.42 23.57
CA SER A 308 -12.59 12.21 23.23
C SER A 308 -11.34 11.72 23.98
N LEU A 309 -11.46 11.30 25.23
CA LEU A 309 -10.37 10.69 25.99
C LEU A 309 -9.92 9.37 25.36
N LEU A 310 -10.87 8.53 24.95
CA LEU A 310 -10.58 7.24 24.33
C LEU A 310 -9.90 7.42 22.96
N LEU A 311 -10.43 8.30 22.11
CA LEU A 311 -9.83 8.62 20.81
C LEU A 311 -8.44 9.25 20.99
N SER A 312 -8.28 10.17 21.94
CA SER A 312 -6.98 10.77 22.27
C SER A 312 -5.96 9.71 22.70
N THR A 313 -6.40 8.72 23.47
CA THR A 313 -5.55 7.59 23.90
C THR A 313 -5.14 6.75 22.69
N CYS A 314 -6.08 6.42 21.79
CA CYS A 314 -5.77 5.69 20.57
C CYS A 314 -4.75 6.43 19.69
N THR A 315 -4.94 7.73 19.49
CA THR A 315 -4.04 8.58 18.69
C THR A 315 -2.68 8.72 19.35
N LEU A 316 -2.64 8.98 20.66
CA LEU A 316 -1.40 9.07 21.43
C LEU A 316 -0.60 7.77 21.35
N THR A 317 -1.25 6.62 21.55
CA THR A 317 -0.59 5.32 21.48
C THR A 317 -0.10 5.04 20.06
N ALA A 318 -0.92 5.25 19.03
CA ALA A 318 -0.54 4.98 17.65
C ALA A 318 0.66 5.82 17.19
N VAL A 319 0.64 7.13 17.46
CA VAL A 319 1.73 8.05 17.12
C VAL A 319 2.97 7.77 17.96
N SER A 320 2.82 7.50 19.26
CA SER A 320 3.97 7.17 20.12
C SER A 320 4.64 5.87 19.72
N GLN A 321 3.87 4.85 19.33
CA GLN A 321 4.42 3.60 18.80
C GLN A 321 5.18 3.81 17.49
N TYR A 322 4.77 4.77 16.65
CA TYR A 322 5.53 5.13 15.45
C TYR A 322 6.83 5.90 15.77
N LEU A 323 6.75 6.95 16.61
CA LEU A 323 7.88 7.83 16.89
C LEU A 323 8.95 7.20 17.79
N ASN A 324 8.53 6.43 18.79
CA ASN A 324 9.40 5.83 19.80
C ASN A 324 9.46 4.29 19.72
N GLY A 325 8.87 3.70 18.68
CA GLY A 325 8.89 2.27 18.46
C GLY A 325 10.31 1.74 18.27
N SER A 326 10.51 0.45 18.56
CA SER A 326 11.79 -0.22 18.28
C SER A 326 12.05 -0.29 16.77
N LYS A 327 13.32 -0.14 16.35
CA LYS A 327 13.75 -0.30 14.95
C LYS A 327 13.43 -1.67 14.35
N SER A 328 13.13 -2.68 15.18
CA SER A 328 12.71 -4.01 14.74
C SER A 328 11.24 -4.09 14.30
N GLN A 329 10.45 -3.04 14.55
CA GLN A 329 9.04 -2.99 14.17
C GLN A 329 8.87 -2.45 12.74
N ASN A 330 7.82 -2.90 12.05
CA ASN A 330 7.51 -2.43 10.71
C ASN A 330 7.07 -0.96 10.71
N SER A 331 8.03 -0.06 10.48
CA SER A 331 7.83 1.39 10.53
C SER A 331 6.77 1.90 9.55
N GLU A 332 6.61 1.24 8.40
CA GLU A 332 5.63 1.59 7.39
C GLU A 332 4.20 1.35 7.92
N GLY A 333 3.91 0.16 8.46
CA GLY A 333 2.60 -0.14 9.03
C GLY A 333 2.23 0.76 10.22
N LEU A 334 3.22 1.02 11.08
CA LEU A 334 3.05 1.94 12.21
C LEU A 334 2.78 3.39 11.76
N LEU A 335 3.46 3.85 10.70
CA LEU A 335 3.25 5.17 10.12
C LEU A 335 1.83 5.35 9.60
N TYR A 336 1.34 4.44 8.75
CA TYR A 336 -0.02 4.56 8.20
C TYR A 336 -1.08 4.50 9.28
N ARG A 337 -0.89 3.66 10.30
CA ARG A 337 -1.79 3.63 11.46
C ARG A 337 -1.77 4.95 12.23
N ALA A 338 -0.59 5.53 12.45
CA ALA A 338 -0.45 6.83 13.12
C ALA A 338 -1.14 7.95 12.31
N ILE A 339 -0.93 7.99 10.99
CA ILE A 339 -1.62 8.93 10.09
C ILE A 339 -3.14 8.72 10.18
N GLY A 340 -3.62 7.48 10.14
CA GLY A 340 -5.03 7.15 10.23
C GLY A 340 -5.69 7.69 11.50
N PHE A 341 -5.13 7.41 12.68
CA PHE A 341 -5.69 7.92 13.95
C PHE A 341 -5.53 9.43 14.10
N PHE A 342 -4.47 10.02 13.55
CA PHE A 342 -4.31 11.48 13.56
C PHE A 342 -5.36 12.17 12.69
N LEU A 343 -5.65 11.65 11.50
CA LEU A 343 -6.73 12.13 10.64
C LEU A 343 -8.10 11.95 11.29
N PHE A 344 -8.34 10.82 11.97
CA PHE A 344 -9.57 10.60 12.73
C PHE A 344 -9.72 11.65 13.84
N TYR A 345 -8.65 11.92 14.59
CA TYR A 345 -8.66 12.95 15.64
C TYR A 345 -8.96 14.35 15.10
N ILE A 346 -8.42 14.70 13.92
CA ILE A 346 -8.73 15.95 13.23
C ILE A 346 -10.21 15.98 12.81
N SER A 347 -10.70 14.91 12.18
CA SER A 347 -12.10 14.77 11.75
C SER A 347 -13.06 15.10 12.90
N ASP A 348 -12.86 14.45 14.04
CA ASP A 348 -13.74 14.59 15.19
C ASP A 348 -13.57 15.90 15.93
N SER A 349 -12.36 16.48 15.92
CA SER A 349 -12.15 17.84 16.42
C SER A 349 -12.94 18.86 15.59
N ILE A 350 -12.93 18.73 14.26
CA ILE A 350 -13.72 19.59 13.36
C ILE A 350 -15.22 19.34 13.57
N LEU A 351 -15.64 18.09 13.73
CA LEU A 351 -17.04 17.75 14.00
C LEU A 351 -17.54 18.42 15.29
N MET A 352 -16.77 18.35 16.38
CA MET A 352 -17.10 19.00 17.65
C MET A 352 -17.13 20.53 17.54
N LEU A 353 -16.14 21.14 16.89
CA LEU A 353 -16.10 22.58 16.66
C LEU A 353 -17.26 23.06 15.76
N SER A 354 -17.67 22.24 14.79
CA SER A 354 -18.82 22.54 13.93
C SER A 354 -20.14 22.42 14.69
N HIS A 355 -20.30 21.37 15.51
CA HIS A 355 -21.50 21.17 16.33
C HIS A 355 -21.74 22.32 17.32
N THR A 356 -20.65 22.91 17.84
CA THR A 356 -20.67 24.06 18.75
C THR A 356 -20.71 25.42 18.04
N GLY A 357 -20.68 25.44 16.71
CA GLY A 357 -20.80 26.65 15.88
C GLY A 357 -19.50 27.44 15.66
N TYR A 358 -18.36 26.96 16.15
CA TYR A 358 -17.05 27.60 15.97
C TYR A 358 -16.41 27.31 14.60
N TRP A 359 -16.73 26.17 13.97
CA TRP A 359 -16.22 25.84 12.64
C TRP A 359 -17.32 25.92 11.57
N LYS A 360 -17.13 26.79 10.56
CA LYS A 360 -18.12 27.06 9.49
C LYS A 360 -17.64 26.69 8.08
N LEU A 361 -16.36 26.38 7.90
CA LEU A 361 -15.78 26.14 6.58
C LEU A 361 -15.97 24.67 6.17
N ALA A 362 -16.94 24.41 5.28
CA ALA A 362 -17.22 23.11 4.68
C ALA A 362 -17.12 21.92 5.68
N PRO A 363 -17.83 21.97 6.83
CA PRO A 363 -17.63 21.04 7.94
C PRO A 363 -17.84 19.59 7.52
N SER A 364 -18.95 19.28 6.85
CA SER A 364 -19.27 17.91 6.42
C SER A 364 -18.23 17.35 5.44
N PHE A 365 -17.68 18.20 4.55
CA PHE A 365 -16.60 17.80 3.66
C PHE A 365 -15.29 17.50 4.39
N CYS A 366 -14.83 18.42 5.25
CA CYS A 366 -13.60 18.22 6.02
C CYS A 366 -13.69 17.00 6.94
N VAL A 367 -14.82 16.83 7.64
CA VAL A 367 -15.06 15.70 8.54
C VAL A 367 -15.05 14.39 7.73
N LEU A 368 -15.87 14.26 6.69
CA LEU A 368 -16.01 12.98 5.99
C LEU A 368 -14.78 12.61 5.17
N SER A 369 -14.10 13.57 4.53
CA SER A 369 -12.86 13.29 3.78
C SER A 369 -11.74 12.79 4.69
N THR A 370 -11.54 13.43 5.85
CA THR A 370 -10.55 12.99 6.84
C THR A 370 -10.94 11.66 7.48
N TYR A 371 -12.23 11.46 7.77
CA TYR A 371 -12.76 10.22 8.33
C TYR A 371 -12.57 9.00 7.41
N TYR A 372 -13.01 9.07 6.15
CA TYR A 372 -12.88 7.92 5.25
C TYR A 372 -11.41 7.60 4.96
N THR A 373 -10.56 8.63 4.83
CA THR A 373 -9.12 8.43 4.68
C THR A 373 -8.52 7.78 5.92
N ALA A 374 -8.95 8.21 7.11
CA ALA A 374 -8.55 7.62 8.38
C ALA A 374 -8.88 6.14 8.46
N GLN A 375 -10.13 5.74 8.18
CA GLN A 375 -10.57 4.34 8.28
C GLN A 375 -9.77 3.41 7.36
N TYR A 376 -9.49 3.85 6.13
CA TYR A 376 -8.65 3.08 5.21
C TYR A 376 -7.22 2.90 5.75
N PHE A 377 -6.59 3.98 6.23
CA PHE A 377 -5.23 3.91 6.77
C PHE A 377 -5.13 3.15 8.09
N ILE A 378 -6.16 3.19 8.94
CA ILE A 378 -6.25 2.39 10.15
C ILE A 378 -6.25 0.90 9.82
N LEU A 379 -7.06 0.47 8.85
CA LEU A 379 -7.11 -0.92 8.39
C LEU A 379 -5.76 -1.35 7.77
N TYR A 380 -5.23 -0.55 6.83
CA TYR A 380 -3.97 -0.83 6.16
C TYR A 380 -2.81 -0.92 7.16
N GLY A 381 -2.66 0.10 8.01
CA GLY A 381 -1.58 0.20 8.98
C GLY A 381 -1.59 -0.93 10.01
N ASN A 382 -2.76 -1.27 10.57
CA ASN A 382 -2.87 -2.38 11.51
C ASN A 382 -2.57 -3.74 10.87
N THR A 383 -2.98 -3.95 9.61
CA THR A 383 -2.69 -5.20 8.89
C THR A 383 -1.18 -5.39 8.70
N MET A 384 -0.49 -4.33 8.28
CA MET A 384 0.96 -4.33 8.07
C MET A 384 1.77 -4.39 9.38
N ALA A 385 1.29 -3.76 10.45
CA ALA A 385 2.01 -3.68 11.73
C ALA A 385 1.99 -5.00 12.52
N VAL A 386 0.92 -5.79 12.41
CA VAL A 386 0.70 -7.00 13.22
C VAL A 386 1.37 -8.25 12.63
N GLN A 387 1.48 -8.37 11.31
CA GLN A 387 2.00 -9.58 10.67
C GLN A 387 3.52 -9.79 10.86
N THR A 388 4.31 -8.73 10.87
CA THR A 388 5.77 -8.85 10.94
C THR A 388 6.25 -9.38 12.30
N MET A 389 5.52 -9.08 13.38
CA MET A 389 5.81 -9.60 14.72
C MET A 389 5.74 -11.14 14.78
N LYS A 390 4.79 -11.75 14.04
CA LYS A 390 4.65 -13.22 13.99
C LYS A 390 5.83 -13.92 13.29
N LYS A 391 6.52 -13.24 12.37
CA LYS A 391 7.68 -13.80 11.66
C LYS A 391 8.99 -13.60 12.42
N SER A 392 9.14 -12.51 13.17
CA SER A 392 10.35 -12.23 13.95
C SER A 392 10.56 -13.23 15.12
N VAL A 393 9.48 -13.85 15.62
CA VAL A 393 9.53 -14.85 16.72
C VAL A 393 9.86 -16.29 16.24
N LYS A 394 9.99 -16.52 14.92
CA LYS A 394 10.29 -17.85 14.35
C LYS A 394 11.66 -17.96 13.69
N ILE A 395 12.65 -17.23 14.19
CA ILE A 395 14.06 -17.44 13.86
C ILE A 395 14.72 -18.04 15.09
N ASN A 396 14.55 -19.35 15.28
CA ASN A 396 15.36 -20.18 16.18
C ASN A 396 15.87 -21.37 15.38
#